data_AF-A0A920KBM0-F1
#
_entry.id   AF-A0A920KBM0-F1
#
_cell.length_a   1.000
_cell.length_b   1.000
_cell.length_c   1.000
_cell.angle_alpha   90.00
_cell.angle_beta   90.00
_cell.angle_gamma   90.00
#
_symmetry.space_group_name_H-M   'P 1'
#
loop_
_entity.id
_entity.type
_entity.pdbx_description
1 polymer ?
#
loop_
_entity_poly.entity_id
_entity_poly.type
_entity_poly.pdbx_seq_one_letter_code
_entity_poly.pdbx_strand_id
1 'polypeptide(L)'
;MEGYPNQRGRHNVVSTNIEAVASTINQKTRASVNGHTGGIIWLTGLSGAGKSTIAMEAERQLFQKGYQIYVLDGDNIRFGLSADLGFTPADRTENIRRIGEVAKLSQMRGRSDNGLHLSLQR
;
A
#
# COMPACT_ATOMS: atom_id res chain seq x y z
N MET A 1 2.70 -9.70 20.70
CA MET A 1 2.53 -8.23 20.82
C MET A 1 1.15 -8.01 21.43
N GLU A 2 1.08 -8.08 22.76
CA GLU A 2 -0.17 -7.99 23.52
C GLU A 2 -0.70 -6.55 23.44
N GLY A 3 -2.01 -6.37 23.24
CA GLY A 3 -2.64 -5.05 23.15
C GLY A 3 -2.95 -4.51 21.74
N TYR A 4 -2.61 -5.22 20.66
CA TYR A 4 -3.06 -4.86 19.31
C TYR A 4 -4.25 -5.72 18.88
N PRO A 5 -5.43 -5.13 18.60
CA PRO A 5 -6.59 -5.89 18.16
C PRO A 5 -6.28 -6.63 16.86
N ASN A 6 -6.84 -7.82 16.68
CA ASN A 6 -6.72 -8.56 15.43
C ASN A 6 -7.43 -7.81 14.30
N GLN A 7 -6.67 -7.19 13.40
CA GLN A 7 -7.18 -6.37 12.29
C GLN A 7 -7.55 -7.19 11.04
N ARG A 8 -7.51 -8.53 11.07
CA ARG A 8 -7.87 -9.39 9.92
C ARG A 8 -9.38 -9.50 9.66
N GLY A 9 -10.21 -8.69 10.34
CA GLY A 9 -11.66 -8.73 10.22
C GLY A 9 -12.15 -8.33 8.83
N ARG A 10 -13.23 -8.98 8.36
CA ARG A 10 -13.93 -8.60 7.12
C ARG A 10 -14.40 -7.15 7.21
N HIS A 11 -14.10 -6.37 6.19
CA HIS A 11 -14.58 -5.00 6.06
C HIS A 11 -16.09 -5.05 5.79
N ASN A 12 -16.89 -4.50 6.70
CA ASN A 12 -18.32 -4.30 6.43
C ASN A 12 -18.45 -3.06 5.55
N VAL A 13 -18.82 -3.27 4.29
CA VAL A 13 -19.15 -2.17 3.37
C VAL A 13 -20.46 -1.55 3.86
N VAL A 14 -20.37 -0.35 4.42
CA VAL A 14 -21.54 0.39 4.94
C VAL A 14 -22.29 1.10 3.81
N SER A 15 -21.58 1.51 2.76
CA SER A 15 -22.16 2.23 1.62
C SER A 15 -23.18 1.38 0.88
N THR A 16 -24.36 1.94 0.65
CA THR A 16 -25.44 1.38 -0.16
C THR A 16 -25.46 2.02 -1.55
N ASN A 17 -26.11 1.38 -2.52
CA ASN A 17 -26.27 1.89 -3.90
C ASN A 17 -24.96 2.19 -4.63
N ILE A 18 -23.98 1.29 -4.49
CA ILE A 18 -22.72 1.38 -5.24
C ILE A 18 -22.62 0.22 -6.23
N GLU A 19 -22.25 0.53 -7.47
CA GLU A 19 -21.93 -0.45 -8.49
C GLU A 19 -20.44 -0.35 -8.83
N ALA A 20 -19.76 -1.50 -8.85
CA ALA A 20 -18.35 -1.55 -9.20
C ALA A 20 -18.19 -1.39 -10.72
N VAL A 21 -17.52 -0.33 -11.15
CA VAL A 21 -17.18 -0.13 -12.56
C VAL A 21 -15.90 -0.91 -12.89
N ALA A 22 -16.01 -1.87 -13.79
CA ALA A 22 -14.87 -2.67 -14.24
C ALA A 22 -13.96 -1.87 -15.19
N SER A 23 -12.65 -1.97 -14.98
CA SER A 23 -11.64 -1.46 -15.93
C SER A 23 -11.65 -2.32 -17.19
N THR A 24 -11.70 -1.69 -18.36
CA THR A 24 -11.58 -2.38 -19.66
C THR A 24 -10.21 -3.02 -19.87
N ILE A 25 -9.18 -2.55 -19.14
CA ILE A 25 -7.84 -3.12 -19.13
C ILE A 25 -7.68 -4.03 -17.91
N ASN A 26 -7.49 -5.33 -18.15
CA ASN A 26 -7.30 -6.32 -17.09
C ASN A 26 -5.86 -6.36 -16.58
N GLN A 27 -5.61 -7.01 -15.44
CA GLN A 27 -4.28 -7.09 -14.81
C GLN A 27 -3.24 -7.81 -15.67
N LYS A 28 -3.62 -8.75 -16.54
CA LYS A 28 -2.67 -9.43 -17.44
C LYS A 28 -2.24 -8.53 -18.60
N THR A 29 -3.16 -7.73 -19.14
CA THR A 29 -2.87 -6.73 -20.17
C THR A 29 -2.09 -5.58 -19.58
N ARG A 30 -2.43 -5.17 -18.34
CA ARG A 30 -1.58 -4.28 -17.58
C ARG A 30 -0.25 -4.95 -17.49
N ALA A 31 -0.08 -6.09 -16.79
CA ALA A 31 1.12 -6.92 -16.78
C ALA A 31 1.78 -6.85 -18.16
N SER A 32 1.43 -7.52 -19.25
CA SER A 32 2.17 -7.50 -20.54
C SER A 32 3.00 -6.27 -21.01
N VAL A 33 2.75 -5.02 -20.60
CA VAL A 33 3.36 -3.79 -21.13
C VAL A 33 4.45 -3.04 -20.28
N ASN A 34 4.84 -3.35 -19.03
CA ASN A 34 5.82 -2.53 -18.21
C ASN A 34 7.07 -3.36 -17.91
N GLY A 35 7.09 -4.66 -18.08
CA GLY A 35 8.21 -5.40 -17.52
C GLY A 35 8.12 -5.77 -16.01
N HIS A 36 6.97 -5.66 -15.29
CA HIS A 36 6.70 -6.37 -14.00
C HIS A 36 5.24 -6.87 -13.60
N THR A 37 5.08 -7.73 -12.60
CA THR A 37 3.74 -7.94 -11.97
C THR A 37 3.62 -7.03 -10.76
N GLY A 38 2.44 -6.49 -10.50
CA GLY A 38 2.22 -5.66 -9.32
C GLY A 38 2.33 -6.48 -8.03
N GLY A 39 3.03 -5.97 -7.02
CA GLY A 39 3.14 -6.59 -5.69
C GLY A 39 2.91 -5.58 -4.57
N ILE A 40 2.78 -6.06 -3.34
CA ILE A 40 2.83 -5.19 -2.15
C ILE A 40 3.83 -5.81 -1.20
N ILE A 41 4.94 -5.12 -0.94
CA ILE A 41 5.80 -5.41 0.20
C ILE A 41 5.36 -4.51 1.34
N TRP A 42 5.07 -5.13 2.48
CA TRP A 42 4.62 -4.44 3.67
C TRP A 42 5.68 -4.55 4.76
N LEU A 43 6.38 -3.46 5.04
CA LEU A 43 7.38 -3.45 6.13
C LEU A 43 6.71 -3.03 7.44
N THR A 44 6.93 -3.82 8.48
CA THR A 44 6.45 -3.57 9.84
C THR A 44 7.60 -3.67 10.82
N GLY A 45 7.42 -3.08 12.00
CA GLY A 45 8.45 -3.01 13.02
C GLY A 45 8.29 -1.76 13.88
N LEU A 46 9.08 -1.67 14.93
CA LEU A 46 9.06 -0.53 15.84
C LEU A 46 9.47 0.78 15.14
N SER A 47 9.14 1.92 15.75
CA SER A 47 9.69 3.21 15.33
C SER A 47 11.22 3.16 15.48
N GLY A 48 11.96 3.70 14.51
CA GLY A 48 13.42 3.65 14.49
C GLY A 48 14.04 2.33 14.04
N ALA A 49 13.27 1.26 13.78
CA ALA A 49 13.79 -0.03 13.31
C ALA A 49 14.38 -0.01 11.88
N GLY A 50 14.51 1.15 11.24
CA GLY A 50 15.08 1.29 9.90
C GLY A 50 14.13 1.01 8.74
N LYS A 51 12.81 0.89 8.98
CA LYS A 51 11.80 0.66 7.93
C LYS A 51 11.96 1.65 6.77
N SER A 52 11.78 2.95 7.02
CA SER A 52 11.90 3.99 5.99
C SER A 52 13.28 3.96 5.28
N THR A 53 14.36 3.63 5.97
CA THR A 53 15.69 3.48 5.35
C THR A 53 15.73 2.35 4.33
N ILE A 54 15.21 1.17 4.68
CA ILE A 54 15.11 0.03 3.77
C ILE A 54 14.16 0.36 2.60
N ALA A 55 13.10 1.11 2.87
CA ALA A 55 12.13 1.61 1.88
C ALA A 55 12.80 2.31 0.71
N MET A 56 13.54 3.36 1.06
CA MET A 56 14.08 4.32 0.11
C MET A 56 15.18 3.64 -0.70
N GLU A 57 15.99 2.79 -0.06
CA GLU A 57 17.04 2.06 -0.76
C GLU A 57 16.46 0.98 -1.68
N ALA A 58 15.42 0.25 -1.24
CA ALA A 58 14.73 -0.71 -2.10
C ALA A 58 14.03 -0.02 -3.28
N GLU A 59 13.37 1.11 -3.06
CA GLU A 59 12.79 1.95 -4.12
C GLU A 59 13.86 2.35 -5.14
N ARG A 60 14.98 2.90 -4.68
CA ARG A 60 16.10 3.31 -5.53
C ARG A 60 16.63 2.15 -6.38
N GLN A 61 16.89 0.99 -5.76
CA GLN A 61 17.43 -0.17 -6.48
C GLN A 61 16.44 -0.78 -7.48
N LEU A 62 15.15 -0.87 -7.13
CA LEU A 62 14.13 -1.43 -8.02
C LEU A 62 13.83 -0.46 -9.18
N PHE A 63 13.79 0.84 -8.90
CA PHE A 63 13.66 1.86 -9.94
C PHE A 63 14.81 1.78 -10.96
N GLN A 64 16.05 1.63 -10.49
CA GLN A 64 17.22 1.44 -11.37
C GLN A 64 17.15 0.17 -12.23
N LYS A 65 16.39 -0.84 -11.80
CA LYS A 65 16.12 -2.07 -12.57
C LYS A 65 14.94 -1.93 -13.53
N GLY A 66 14.34 -0.74 -13.64
CA GLY A 66 13.22 -0.44 -14.54
C GLY A 66 11.83 -0.64 -13.93
N TYR A 67 11.72 -0.86 -12.61
CA TYR A 67 10.47 -1.24 -11.99
C TYR A 67 9.67 0.02 -11.64
N GLN A 68 8.35 0.00 -11.86
CA GLN A 68 7.48 1.05 -11.37
C GLN A 68 7.16 0.80 -9.90
N ILE A 69 7.82 1.56 -9.03
CA ILE A 69 7.74 1.45 -7.58
C ILE A 69 7.38 2.80 -6.95
N TYR A 70 6.70 2.75 -5.82
CA TYR A 70 6.36 3.93 -5.03
C TYR A 70 6.25 3.55 -3.56
N VAL A 71 6.84 4.36 -2.68
CA VAL A 71 6.77 4.16 -1.24
C VAL A 71 5.59 4.92 -0.61
N LEU A 72 4.69 4.17 0.06
CA LEU A 72 3.61 4.73 0.87
C LEU A 72 4.00 4.83 2.35
N ASP A 73 4.62 5.95 2.75
CA ASP A 73 5.00 6.18 4.15
C ASP A 73 3.81 6.62 5.02
N GLY A 74 3.64 5.95 6.16
CA GLY A 74 2.52 6.15 7.07
C GLY A 74 2.43 7.55 7.67
N ASP A 75 3.56 8.26 7.82
CA ASP A 75 3.58 9.64 8.29
C ASP A 75 3.26 10.61 7.14
N ASN A 76 3.75 10.34 5.92
CA ASN A 76 3.43 11.16 4.76
C ASN A 76 1.94 11.16 4.44
N ILE A 77 1.28 10.02 4.62
CA ILE A 77 -0.17 9.86 4.41
C ILE A 77 -0.98 10.71 5.40
N ARG A 78 -0.47 10.99 6.60
CA ARG A 78 -1.11 11.85 7.61
C ARG A 78 -1.12 13.33 7.24
N PHE A 79 -0.31 13.78 6.29
CA PHE A 79 -0.42 15.15 5.78
C PHE A 79 -1.55 15.32 4.76
N GLY A 80 -2.15 14.23 4.25
CA GLY A 80 -3.18 14.27 3.22
C GLY A 80 -4.35 13.34 3.53
N LEU A 81 -4.33 12.13 2.96
CA LEU A 81 -5.44 11.16 3.03
C LEU A 81 -5.88 10.81 4.46
N SER A 82 -4.99 10.91 5.44
CA SER A 82 -5.26 10.63 6.85
C SER A 82 -5.07 11.86 7.75
N ALA A 83 -5.21 13.07 7.22
CA ALA A 83 -5.05 14.31 7.99
C ALA A 83 -6.12 14.53 9.06
N ASP A 84 -7.27 13.86 8.93
CA ASP A 84 -8.36 13.82 9.91
C ASP A 84 -8.09 12.88 11.09
N LEU A 85 -7.02 12.07 11.05
CA LEU A 85 -6.76 11.02 12.05
C LEU A 85 -5.71 11.44 13.09
N GLY A 86 -6.05 11.28 14.37
CA GLY A 86 -5.12 11.42 15.49
C GLY A 86 -4.18 10.23 15.69
N PHE A 87 -3.72 10.02 16.92
CA PHE A 87 -2.78 8.94 17.29
C PHE A 87 -3.38 7.92 18.25
N THR A 88 -4.70 7.93 18.45
CA THR A 88 -5.39 6.92 19.26
C THR A 88 -5.26 5.53 18.64
N PRO A 89 -5.46 4.43 19.39
CA PRO A 89 -5.44 3.09 18.82
C PRO A 89 -6.43 2.88 17.66
N ALA A 90 -7.60 3.54 17.72
CA ALA A 90 -8.60 3.52 16.66
C ALA A 90 -8.11 4.25 15.41
N ASP A 91 -7.58 5.47 15.56
CA ASP A 91 -7.03 6.26 14.45
C ASP A 91 -5.86 5.56 13.77
N ARG A 92 -5.00 4.89 14.54
CA ARG A 92 -3.89 4.09 13.99
C ARG A 92 -4.42 2.92 13.16
N THR A 93 -5.46 2.25 13.63
CA THR A 93 -6.10 1.13 12.92
C THR A 93 -6.72 1.63 11.60
N GLU A 94 -7.42 2.76 11.63
CA GLU A 94 -8.01 3.36 10.43
C GLU A 94 -6.94 3.84 9.44
N ASN A 95 -5.85 4.44 9.91
CA ASN A 95 -4.74 4.84 9.06
C ASN A 95 -4.15 3.63 8.32
N ILE A 96 -3.91 2.53 9.04
CA ILE A 96 -3.41 1.27 8.47
C ILE A 96 -4.38 0.74 7.41
N ARG A 97 -5.69 0.78 7.68
CA ARG A 97 -6.74 0.35 6.74
C ARG A 97 -6.73 1.19 5.46
N ARG A 98 -6.70 2.52 5.58
CA ARG A 98 -6.67 3.44 4.42
C ARG A 98 -5.46 3.20 3.54
N ILE A 99 -4.28 3.05 4.15
CA ILE A 99 -3.04 2.75 3.40
C ILE A 99 -3.14 1.38 2.71
N GLY A 100 -3.72 0.38 3.36
CA GLY A 100 -3.96 -0.94 2.76
C GLY A 100 -4.83 -0.87 1.49
N GLU A 101 -5.91 -0.09 1.52
CA GLU A 101 -6.76 0.13 0.34
C GLU A 101 -6.02 0.89 -0.78
N VAL A 102 -5.21 1.90 -0.44
CA VAL A 102 -4.39 2.62 -1.43
C VAL A 102 -3.34 1.70 -2.05
N ALA A 103 -2.65 0.89 -1.25
CA ALA A 103 -1.67 -0.07 -1.73
C ALA A 103 -2.30 -1.07 -2.71
N LYS A 104 -3.50 -1.57 -2.39
CA LYS A 104 -4.28 -2.45 -3.27
C LYS A 104 -4.64 -1.77 -4.60
N LEU A 105 -5.06 -0.51 -4.57
CA LEU A 105 -5.35 0.26 -5.79
C LEU A 105 -4.10 0.51 -6.65
N SER A 106 -2.95 0.76 -6.01
CA SER A 106 -1.67 0.97 -6.69
C SER A 106 -1.15 -0.31 -7.36
N GLN A 107 -1.29 -1.47 -6.70
CA GLN A 107 -0.95 -2.77 -7.29
C GLN A 107 -1.68 -3.01 -8.62
N MET A 108 -2.96 -2.64 -8.69
CA MET A 108 -3.81 -2.84 -9.86
C MET A 108 -3.37 -2.03 -11.10
N ARG A 109 -2.35 -1.17 -10.99
CA ARG A 109 -1.90 -0.30 -12.09
C ARG A 109 -0.61 -0.75 -12.81
N GLY A 110 0.10 -1.79 -12.34
CA GLY A 110 1.39 -2.23 -12.91
C GLY A 110 1.34 -3.13 -14.17
N ARG A 111 2.27 -2.93 -15.11
CA ARG A 111 2.63 -3.72 -16.31
C ARG A 111 3.99 -4.56 -16.07
N SER A 112 4.56 -5.52 -16.90
CA SER A 112 4.78 -7.07 -16.93
C SER A 112 6.05 -7.87 -16.51
N ASP A 113 6.01 -8.77 -15.55
CA ASP A 113 7.07 -9.71 -15.14
C ASP A 113 8.43 -9.21 -14.58
N ASN A 114 8.50 -9.34 -13.24
CA ASN A 114 9.53 -9.02 -12.25
C ASN A 114 9.43 -7.64 -11.61
N GLY A 115 8.68 -7.50 -10.50
CA GLY A 115 8.79 -6.29 -9.67
C GLY A 115 7.72 -5.90 -8.68
N LEU A 116 8.04 -6.13 -7.41
CA LEU A 116 7.33 -5.72 -6.21
C LEU A 116 7.07 -4.20 -6.17
N HIS A 117 5.83 -3.80 -5.95
CA HIS A 117 5.50 -2.47 -5.45
C HIS A 117 5.52 -2.52 -3.91
N LEU A 118 6.02 -1.46 -3.27
CA LEU A 118 6.55 -1.50 -1.90
C LEU A 118 5.85 -0.43 -1.07
N SER A 119 4.86 -0.83 -0.27
CA SER A 119 4.16 0.08 0.64
C SER A 119 4.80 -0.02 2.02
N LEU A 120 5.66 0.93 2.38
CA LEU A 120 6.24 0.94 3.72
C LEU A 120 5.43 1.72 4.72
N GLN A 121 4.79 1.00 5.62
CA GLN A 121 4.20 1.65 6.77
C GLN A 121 5.25 2.00 7.82
N ARG A 122 5.08 3.19 8.41
CA ARG A 122 5.62 3.54 9.72
C ARG A 122 4.71 3.05 10.81
#